data_AF-C5WLQ6-F1
#
_entry.id   AF-C5WLQ6-F1
#
_cell.length_a   1.000
_cell.length_b   1.000
_cell.length_c   1.000
_cell.angle_alpha   90.00
_cell.angle_beta   90.00
_cell.angle_gamma   90.00
#
_symmetry.space_group_name_H-M   'P 1'
#
loop_
_entity.id
_entity.type
_entity.pdbx_description
1 polymer ?
#
loop_
_entity_poly.entity_id
_entity_poly.type
_entity_poly.pdbx_seq_one_letter_code
_entity_poly.pdbx_strand_id
1 'polypeptide(L)'
;MTMTASDKYTYQRTVLCLARVLAGIQPTPWDKVQTLFRYCPQENAAGVFCLDTRAQDAVIALGIYFLEGGCQHEGQIVPYLLRLAKCLPKAVWIDDARSNKVERVRIPSAEKFSFCLNTLLSDIAAKCPDSREEIILNQVETLSALANIVKSSRDSSSAPPPIILCKATVPLLFGLARSMGRYASNDPPLLCRIFPPELLPIQKGGGRDGTGSSSSASGTCGGSFSSSERLAATHRKKKKKKKKK
;
A
#
# COMPACT_ATOMS: atom_id res chain seq x y z
N MET A 1 -1.14 11.45 -20.33
CA MET A 1 0.04 10.59 -20.54
C MET A 1 -0.39 9.36 -21.30
N THR A 2 -0.04 9.27 -22.57
CA THR A 2 -0.31 8.11 -23.44
C THR A 2 0.68 7.00 -23.10
N MET A 3 0.18 5.90 -22.51
CA MET A 3 0.98 4.72 -22.16
C MET A 3 1.45 4.01 -23.43
N THR A 4 2.74 3.74 -23.55
CA THR A 4 3.27 2.94 -24.66
C THR A 4 3.06 1.44 -24.37
N ALA A 5 3.02 0.61 -25.42
CA ALA A 5 2.76 -0.83 -25.28
C ALA A 5 3.80 -1.56 -24.39
N SER A 6 5.00 -1.00 -24.23
CA SER A 6 6.06 -1.51 -23.36
C SER A 6 5.81 -1.28 -21.86
N ASP A 7 4.93 -0.33 -21.50
CA ASP A 7 4.59 0.00 -20.10
C ASP A 7 3.48 -0.90 -19.53
N LYS A 8 2.97 -1.86 -20.32
CA LYS A 8 1.79 -2.66 -19.97
C LYS A 8 2.06 -3.76 -18.93
N TYR A 9 3.31 -4.18 -18.76
CA TYR A 9 3.65 -5.35 -17.94
C TYR A 9 4.88 -5.08 -17.06
N THR A 10 4.71 -4.22 -16.06
CA THR A 10 5.71 -4.07 -14.99
C THR A 10 5.44 -5.05 -13.85
N TYR A 11 6.50 -5.54 -13.21
CA TYR A 11 6.39 -6.41 -12.03
C TYR A 11 5.47 -5.78 -10.97
N GLN A 12 5.66 -4.48 -10.69
CA GLN A 12 4.84 -3.70 -9.78
C GLN A 12 3.34 -3.81 -10.08
N ARG A 13 2.95 -3.65 -11.35
CA ARG A 13 1.54 -3.73 -11.76
C ARG A 13 0.97 -5.12 -11.54
N THR A 14 1.73 -6.16 -11.88
CA THR A 14 1.31 -7.56 -11.69
C THR A 14 1.09 -7.87 -10.21
N VAL A 15 2.04 -7.51 -9.34
CA VAL A 15 1.95 -7.82 -7.91
C VAL A 15 0.85 -7.00 -7.20
N LEU A 16 0.63 -5.74 -7.61
CA LEU A 16 -0.50 -4.94 -7.13
C LEU A 16 -1.86 -5.50 -7.59
N CYS A 17 -1.96 -5.99 -8.83
CA CYS A 17 -3.18 -6.63 -9.30
C CYS A 17 -3.50 -7.89 -8.50
N LEU A 18 -2.48 -8.74 -8.26
CA LEU A 18 -2.61 -9.93 -7.41
C LEU A 18 -3.10 -9.54 -6.00
N ALA A 19 -2.49 -8.54 -5.37
CA ALA A 19 -2.88 -8.07 -4.05
C ALA A 19 -4.38 -7.67 -3.97
N ARG A 20 -4.88 -6.93 -4.96
CA ARG A 20 -6.30 -6.51 -4.98
C ARG A 20 -7.26 -7.66 -5.25
N VAL A 21 -6.88 -8.60 -6.13
CA VAL A 21 -7.68 -9.82 -6.36
C VAL A 21 -7.77 -10.64 -5.07
N LEU A 22 -6.67 -10.79 -4.34
CA LEU A 22 -6.66 -11.47 -3.05
C LEU A 22 -7.51 -10.72 -2.02
N ALA A 23 -7.44 -9.38 -1.97
CA ALA A 23 -8.22 -8.55 -1.04
C ALA A 23 -9.73 -8.68 -1.24
N GLY A 24 -10.17 -8.97 -2.47
CA GLY A 24 -11.58 -9.23 -2.79
C GLY A 24 -12.13 -10.56 -2.24
N ILE A 25 -11.27 -11.45 -1.72
CA ILE A 25 -11.69 -12.75 -1.15
C ILE A 25 -11.89 -12.58 0.36
N GLN A 26 -13.10 -12.88 0.86
CA GLN A 26 -13.46 -12.69 2.27
C GLN A 26 -14.12 -13.96 2.85
N PRO A 27 -13.47 -14.70 3.78
CA PRO A 27 -12.06 -14.56 4.18
C PRO A 27 -11.08 -15.12 3.13
N THR A 28 -9.92 -14.50 2.96
CA THR A 28 -8.86 -15.00 2.09
C THR A 28 -8.10 -16.13 2.81
N PRO A 29 -8.02 -17.36 2.25
CA PRO A 29 -7.18 -18.41 2.80
C PRO A 29 -5.70 -18.00 2.85
N TRP A 30 -5.01 -18.28 3.96
CA TRP A 30 -3.61 -17.88 4.15
C TRP A 30 -2.70 -18.42 3.04
N ASP A 31 -2.88 -19.65 2.57
CA ASP A 31 -2.04 -20.25 1.52
C ASP A 31 -2.00 -19.41 0.23
N LYS A 32 -3.10 -18.71 -0.09
CA LYS A 32 -3.17 -17.79 -1.23
C LYS A 32 -2.39 -16.50 -0.96
N VAL A 33 -2.54 -15.93 0.25
CA VAL A 33 -1.82 -14.73 0.69
C VAL A 33 -0.33 -15.00 0.83
N GLN A 34 0.05 -16.20 1.27
CA GLN A 34 1.42 -16.63 1.44
C GLN A 34 2.20 -16.57 0.11
N THR A 35 1.52 -16.75 -1.03
CA THR A 35 2.15 -16.57 -2.35
C THR A 35 2.62 -15.13 -2.54
N LEU A 36 1.81 -14.14 -2.17
CA LEU A 36 2.21 -12.72 -2.19
C LEU A 36 3.27 -12.42 -1.12
N PHE A 37 3.08 -12.94 0.08
CA PHE A 37 3.99 -12.74 1.21
C PHE A 37 5.41 -13.26 0.91
N ARG A 38 5.53 -14.38 0.20
CA ARG A 38 6.82 -14.98 -0.22
C ARG A 38 7.64 -14.11 -1.17
N TYR A 39 7.01 -13.16 -1.87
CA TYR A 39 7.74 -12.18 -2.68
C TYR A 39 8.38 -11.07 -1.85
N CYS A 40 7.94 -10.89 -0.60
CA CYS A 40 8.48 -9.88 0.29
C CYS A 40 9.87 -10.30 0.80
N PRO A 41 10.81 -9.33 0.95
CA PRO A 41 12.18 -9.62 1.35
C PRO A 41 12.21 -10.29 2.73
N GLN A 42 13.13 -11.23 2.90
CA GLN A 42 13.39 -11.91 4.17
C GLN A 42 14.75 -11.49 4.71
N GLU A 43 14.94 -11.62 6.02
CA GLU A 43 16.24 -11.42 6.64
C GLU A 43 17.20 -12.52 6.21
N ASN A 44 18.45 -12.16 5.90
CA ASN A 44 19.52 -13.13 5.77
C ASN A 44 19.95 -13.68 7.15
N ALA A 45 20.91 -14.61 7.17
CA ALA A 45 21.43 -15.19 8.43
C ALA A 45 21.99 -14.15 9.42
N ALA A 46 22.33 -12.94 8.96
CA ALA A 46 22.80 -11.84 9.79
C ALA A 46 21.67 -10.90 10.27
N GLY A 47 20.40 -11.21 9.98
CA GLY A 47 19.26 -10.38 10.35
C GLY A 47 19.10 -9.14 9.48
N VAL A 48 19.64 -9.13 8.25
CA VAL A 48 19.63 -7.97 7.35
C VAL A 48 18.73 -8.21 6.15
N PHE A 49 17.88 -7.24 5.84
CA PHE A 49 17.08 -7.23 4.62
C PHE A 49 17.88 -6.69 3.43
N CYS A 50 17.73 -7.35 2.28
CA CYS A 50 18.20 -6.84 0.99
C CYS A 50 17.01 -6.30 0.19
N LEU A 51 17.07 -5.04 -0.21
CA LEU A 51 15.99 -4.31 -0.86
C LEU A 51 16.39 -3.92 -2.28
N ASP A 52 15.94 -4.71 -3.25
CA ASP A 52 15.87 -4.31 -4.65
C ASP A 52 14.50 -3.70 -4.96
N THR A 53 14.26 -3.30 -6.22
CA THR A 53 12.98 -2.72 -6.64
C THR A 53 11.81 -3.69 -6.48
N ARG A 54 12.01 -4.99 -6.75
CA ARG A 54 10.94 -6.00 -6.68
C ARG A 54 10.52 -6.30 -5.25
N ALA A 55 11.48 -6.39 -4.33
CA ALA A 55 11.24 -6.53 -2.91
C ALA A 55 10.42 -5.36 -2.37
N GLN A 56 10.76 -4.14 -2.77
CA GLN A 56 10.00 -2.94 -2.39
C GLN A 56 8.56 -3.00 -2.91
N ASP A 57 8.36 -3.30 -4.20
CA ASP A 57 7.03 -3.41 -4.80
C ASP A 57 6.17 -4.51 -4.14
N ALA A 58 6.78 -5.65 -3.76
CA ALA A 58 6.08 -6.74 -3.10
C ALA A 58 5.55 -6.33 -1.71
N VAL A 59 6.35 -5.60 -0.92
CA VAL A 59 5.93 -5.10 0.40
C VAL A 59 4.78 -4.11 0.26
N ILE A 60 4.85 -3.20 -0.71
CA ILE A 60 3.76 -2.26 -0.98
C ILE A 60 2.49 -3.00 -1.38
N ALA A 61 2.60 -4.00 -2.25
CA ALA A 61 1.46 -4.80 -2.65
C ALA A 61 0.86 -5.60 -1.49
N LEU A 62 1.67 -6.17 -0.60
CA LEU A 62 1.20 -6.80 0.64
C LEU A 62 0.41 -5.81 1.51
N GLY A 63 0.90 -4.57 1.63
CA GLY A 63 0.20 -3.49 2.33
C GLY A 63 -1.14 -3.11 1.70
N ILE A 64 -1.20 -3.04 0.37
CA ILE A 64 -2.45 -2.79 -0.37
C ILE A 64 -3.44 -3.94 -0.14
N TYR A 65 -2.99 -5.20 -0.23
CA TYR A 65 -3.80 -6.36 0.12
C TYR A 65 -4.39 -6.22 1.53
N PHE A 66 -3.54 -5.90 2.51
CA PHE A 66 -3.94 -5.79 3.91
C PHE A 66 -5.01 -4.71 4.12
N LEU A 67 -4.79 -3.52 3.56
CA LEU A 67 -5.67 -2.36 3.74
C LEU A 67 -7.00 -2.49 2.99
N GLU A 68 -6.99 -2.95 1.74
CA GLU A 68 -8.20 -3.15 0.94
C GLU A 68 -8.96 -4.42 1.37
N GLY A 69 -8.24 -5.42 1.89
CA GLY A 69 -8.79 -6.68 2.36
C GLY A 69 -9.40 -6.61 3.76
N GLY A 70 -9.44 -5.44 4.41
CA GLY A 70 -10.06 -5.28 5.73
C GLY A 70 -9.21 -5.79 6.88
N CYS A 71 -7.88 -5.64 6.81
CA CYS A 71 -6.91 -6.00 7.85
C CYS A 71 -6.82 -7.50 8.15
N GLN A 72 -7.08 -8.35 7.14
CA GLN A 72 -6.93 -9.80 7.26
C GLN A 72 -5.48 -10.22 7.55
N HIS A 73 -5.31 -11.29 8.33
CA HIS A 73 -4.00 -11.86 8.71
C HIS A 73 -3.08 -10.87 9.45
N GLU A 74 -3.67 -9.98 10.26
CA GLU A 74 -2.94 -8.98 11.07
C GLU A 74 -1.79 -9.59 11.86
N GLY A 75 -2.01 -10.73 12.53
CA GLY A 75 -1.00 -11.42 13.33
C GLY A 75 0.22 -11.95 12.56
N GLN A 76 0.20 -11.96 11.23
CA GLN A 76 1.35 -12.35 10.40
C GLN A 76 1.94 -11.16 9.66
N ILE A 77 1.09 -10.26 9.15
CA ILE A 77 1.52 -9.15 8.29
C ILE A 77 2.08 -7.99 9.12
N VAL A 78 1.42 -7.59 10.20
CA VAL A 78 1.87 -6.43 11.00
C VAL A 78 3.23 -6.67 11.67
N PRO A 79 3.47 -7.81 12.34
CA PRO A 79 4.80 -8.08 12.91
C PRO A 79 5.92 -8.07 11.86
N TYR A 80 5.65 -8.57 10.66
CA TYR A 80 6.60 -8.53 9.54
C TYR A 80 6.92 -7.09 9.12
N LEU A 81 5.90 -6.24 8.92
CA LEU A 81 6.09 -4.85 8.50
C LEU A 81 6.83 -4.03 9.57
N LEU A 82 6.52 -4.24 10.85
CA LEU A 82 7.21 -3.60 11.98
C LEU A 82 8.67 -4.02 12.06
N ARG A 83 8.95 -5.32 11.87
CA ARG A 83 10.31 -5.84 11.83
C ARG A 83 11.10 -5.24 10.67
N LEU A 84 10.51 -5.18 9.48
CA LEU A 84 11.12 -4.57 8.31
C LEU A 84 11.44 -3.09 8.54
N ALA A 85 10.48 -2.31 9.06
CA ALA A 85 10.65 -0.88 9.36
C ALA A 85 11.81 -0.63 10.33
N LYS A 86 11.85 -1.40 11.44
CA LYS A 86 12.92 -1.35 12.45
C LYS A 86 14.30 -1.67 11.88
N CYS A 87 14.38 -2.58 10.92
CA CYS A 87 15.63 -3.01 10.31
C CYS A 87 16.09 -2.14 9.12
N LEU A 88 15.26 -1.20 8.64
CA LEU A 88 15.61 -0.31 7.52
C LEU A 88 16.96 0.41 7.67
N PRO A 89 17.36 0.93 8.85
CA PRO A 89 18.65 1.60 9.00
C PRO A 89 19.86 0.70 8.69
N LYS A 90 19.69 -0.62 8.76
CA LYS A 90 20.73 -1.63 8.48
C LYS A 90 20.53 -2.34 7.14
N ALA A 91 19.45 -2.06 6.41
CA ALA A 91 19.12 -2.75 5.18
C ALA A 91 20.13 -2.46 4.06
N VAL A 92 20.37 -3.45 3.20
CA VAL A 92 21.21 -3.32 2.02
C VAL A 92 20.34 -2.92 0.83
N TRP A 93 20.68 -1.80 0.20
CA TRP A 93 19.95 -1.27 -0.95
C TRP A 93 20.64 -1.69 -2.24
N ILE A 94 19.91 -2.37 -3.12
CA ILE A 94 20.42 -2.83 -4.41
C ILE A 94 19.96 -1.84 -5.48
N ASP A 95 20.92 -1.06 -6.00
CA ASP A 95 20.67 -0.11 -7.09
C ASP A 95 20.43 -0.86 -8.40
N ASP A 96 19.39 -0.47 -9.14
CA ASP A 96 19.18 -0.95 -10.51
C ASP A 96 20.17 -0.21 -11.44
N ALA A 97 21.03 -0.93 -12.14
CA ALA A 97 22.21 -0.39 -12.85
C ALA A 97 21.89 0.62 -13.98
N ARG A 98 20.60 0.85 -14.28
CA ARG A 98 20.11 1.70 -15.38
C ARG A 98 19.81 3.15 -14.95
N SER A 99 20.65 3.73 -14.09
CA SER A 99 20.47 5.14 -13.68
C SER A 99 20.92 6.11 -14.79
N ASN A 100 19.98 6.54 -15.63
CA ASN A 100 20.19 7.65 -16.56
C ASN A 100 20.43 8.96 -15.80
N LYS A 101 21.10 9.94 -16.42
CA LYS A 101 21.42 11.25 -15.79
C LYS A 101 20.19 11.99 -15.22
N VAL A 102 18.98 11.72 -15.74
CA VAL A 102 17.70 12.27 -15.28
C VAL A 102 17.26 11.68 -13.93
N GLU A 103 17.63 10.43 -13.61
CA GLU A 103 17.31 9.76 -12.35
C GLU A 103 17.99 10.45 -11.14
N ARG A 104 19.09 11.19 -11.37
CA ARG A 104 19.83 11.91 -10.31
C ARG A 104 19.08 13.10 -9.71
N VAL A 105 18.05 13.62 -10.39
CA VAL A 105 17.17 14.69 -9.88
C VAL A 105 15.95 14.11 -9.14
N ARG A 106 15.81 12.78 -9.14
CA ARG A 106 14.67 12.09 -8.55
C ARG A 106 14.93 11.77 -7.08
N ILE A 107 13.85 11.75 -6.30
CA ILE A 107 13.85 11.27 -4.91
C ILE A 107 14.47 9.85 -4.86
N PRO A 108 15.46 9.59 -3.97
CA PRO A 108 16.09 8.27 -3.86
C PRO A 108 15.09 7.14 -3.59
N SER A 109 15.41 5.91 -4.02
CA SER A 109 14.58 4.73 -3.76
C SER A 109 14.31 4.52 -2.27
N ALA A 110 15.34 4.68 -1.44
CA ALA A 110 15.23 4.54 0.01
C ALA A 110 14.24 5.52 0.64
N GLU A 111 14.20 6.76 0.17
CA GLU A 111 13.23 7.75 0.65
C GLU A 111 11.80 7.41 0.22
N LYS A 112 11.59 7.03 -1.05
CA LYS A 112 10.28 6.62 -1.56
C LYS A 112 9.73 5.42 -0.79
N PHE A 113 10.56 4.40 -0.58
CA PHE A 113 10.16 3.21 0.16
C PHE A 113 9.87 3.51 1.62
N SER A 114 10.76 4.24 2.30
CA SER A 114 10.55 4.66 3.69
C SER A 114 9.25 5.43 3.86
N PHE A 115 8.97 6.38 2.96
CA PHE A 115 7.73 7.14 2.96
C PHE A 115 6.50 6.23 2.78
N CYS A 116 6.51 5.32 1.81
CA CYS A 116 5.38 4.43 1.54
C CYS A 116 5.15 3.41 2.68
N LEU A 117 6.21 2.78 3.19
CA LEU A 117 6.10 1.82 4.30
C LEU A 117 5.55 2.50 5.56
N ASN A 118 6.01 3.71 5.88
CA ASN A 118 5.54 4.40 7.07
C ASN A 118 4.14 5.00 6.90
N THR A 119 3.76 5.38 5.69
CA THR A 119 2.37 5.75 5.37
C THR A 119 1.45 4.53 5.50
N LEU A 120 1.87 3.36 5.02
CA LEU A 120 1.18 2.08 5.21
C LEU A 120 0.97 1.82 6.70
N LEU A 121 2.04 1.87 7.51
CA LEU A 121 1.96 1.63 8.94
C LEU A 121 1.01 2.62 9.63
N SER A 122 1.04 3.91 9.28
CA SER A 122 0.11 4.89 9.85
C SER A 122 -1.35 4.67 9.43
N ASP A 123 -1.60 4.23 8.19
CA ASP A 123 -2.94 3.80 7.76
C ASP A 123 -3.41 2.55 8.52
N ILE A 124 -2.51 1.58 8.78
CA ILE A 124 -2.81 0.40 9.62
C ILE A 124 -3.13 0.84 11.03
N ALA A 125 -2.33 1.70 11.65
CA ALA A 125 -2.56 2.20 13.01
C ALA A 125 -3.91 2.94 13.16
N ALA A 126 -4.40 3.56 12.08
CA ALA A 126 -5.73 4.15 12.04
C ALA A 126 -6.85 3.09 12.03
N LYS A 127 -6.66 1.98 11.29
CA LYS A 127 -7.65 0.91 11.12
C LYS A 127 -7.62 -0.20 12.18
N CYS A 128 -6.45 -0.48 12.76
CA CYS A 128 -6.19 -1.53 13.75
C CYS A 128 -5.78 -0.86 15.09
N PRO A 129 -6.74 -0.64 16.02
CA PRO A 129 -6.44 -0.02 17.31
C PRO A 129 -5.44 -0.80 18.15
N ASP A 130 -5.48 -2.15 18.08
CA ASP A 130 -4.65 -3.04 18.90
C ASP A 130 -3.15 -2.91 18.56
N SER A 131 -2.83 -2.72 17.28
CA SER A 131 -1.45 -2.54 16.80
C SER A 131 -0.96 -1.08 16.82
N ARG A 132 -1.83 -0.11 17.15
CA ARG A 132 -1.55 1.33 16.98
C ARG A 132 -0.35 1.80 17.78
N GLU A 133 -0.31 1.48 19.07
CA GLU A 133 0.74 1.95 19.96
C GLU A 133 2.11 1.38 19.55
N GLU A 134 2.16 0.09 19.22
CA GLU A 134 3.36 -0.58 18.74
C GLU A 134 3.88 0.06 17.44
N ILE A 135 2.99 0.38 16.51
CA ILE A 135 3.34 1.06 15.26
C ILE A 135 3.95 2.44 15.53
N ILE A 136 3.32 3.26 16.38
CA ILE A 136 3.80 4.61 16.69
C ILE A 136 5.18 4.53 17.35
N LEU A 137 5.36 3.63 18.32
CA LEU A 137 6.65 3.41 18.99
C LEU A 137 7.73 3.00 17.98
N ASN A 138 7.43 2.05 17.09
CA ASN A 138 8.36 1.59 16.06
C ASN A 138 8.82 2.75 15.14
N GLN A 139 7.89 3.61 14.71
CA GLN A 139 8.21 4.77 13.88
C GLN A 139 9.08 5.80 14.62
N VAL A 140 8.79 6.08 15.89
CA VAL A 140 9.56 7.03 16.72
C VAL A 140 10.96 6.49 17.02
N GLU A 141 11.09 5.21 17.38
CA GLU A 141 12.38 4.55 17.60
C GLU A 141 13.23 4.55 16.34
N THR A 142 12.64 4.21 15.19
CA THR A 142 13.34 4.20 13.90
C THR A 142 13.79 5.59 13.49
N LEU A 143 12.95 6.62 13.67
CA LEU A 143 13.31 8.02 13.41
C LEU A 143 14.50 8.45 14.28
N SER A 144 14.44 8.12 15.57
CA SER A 144 15.51 8.43 16.54
C SER A 144 16.82 7.74 16.17
N ALA A 145 16.77 6.46 15.78
CA ALA A 145 17.94 5.72 15.33
C ALA A 145 18.58 6.36 14.08
N LEU A 146 17.78 6.69 13.06
CA LEU A 146 18.26 7.34 11.84
C LEU A 146 18.88 8.72 12.14
N ALA A 147 18.22 9.54 12.97
CA ALA A 147 18.72 10.84 13.37
C ALA A 147 20.05 10.74 14.13
N ASN A 148 20.18 9.75 15.03
CA ASN A 148 21.41 9.50 15.76
C ASN A 148 22.56 9.05 14.85
N ILE A 149 22.30 8.22 13.83
CA ILE A 149 23.32 7.83 12.84
C ILE A 149 23.80 9.07 12.07
N VAL A 150 22.88 9.92 11.60
CA VAL A 150 23.22 11.15 10.88
C VAL A 150 23.98 12.15 11.76
N LYS A 151 23.62 12.27 13.04
CA LYS A 151 24.32 13.15 13.98
C LYS A 151 25.72 12.64 14.30
N SER A 152 25.87 11.34 14.54
CA SER A 152 27.14 10.71 14.91
C SER A 152 28.10 10.54 13.73
N SER A 153 27.63 10.65 12.48
CA SER A 153 28.48 10.49 11.30
C SER A 153 29.53 11.60 11.13
N ARG A 154 29.40 12.71 11.86
CA ARG A 154 30.36 13.83 11.83
C ARG A 154 31.56 13.61 12.74
N ASP A 155 31.40 12.83 13.81
CA ASP A 155 32.34 12.81 14.94
C ASP A 155 32.89 11.41 15.25
N SER A 156 32.48 10.36 14.52
CA SER A 156 32.83 8.96 14.82
C SER A 156 33.56 8.22 13.69
N SER A 157 34.57 7.41 14.05
CA SER A 157 35.25 6.48 13.14
C SER A 157 34.40 5.26 12.75
N SER A 158 33.29 5.02 13.45
CA SER A 158 32.29 3.98 13.16
C SER A 158 31.12 4.48 12.29
N ALA A 159 31.21 5.70 11.78
CA ALA A 159 30.21 6.27 10.88
C ALA A 159 30.05 5.39 9.62
N PRO A 160 28.82 5.25 9.09
CA PRO A 160 28.63 4.65 7.77
C PRO A 160 29.48 5.39 6.73
N PRO A 161 30.03 4.69 5.74
CA PRO A 161 30.67 5.32 4.59
C PRO A 161 29.79 6.46 4.03
N PRO A 162 30.34 7.63 3.68
CA PRO A 162 29.55 8.79 3.24
C PRO A 162 28.55 8.47 2.11
N ILE A 163 28.91 7.52 1.25
CA ILE A 163 28.03 7.05 0.18
C ILE A 163 26.77 6.34 0.71
N ILE A 164 26.89 5.49 1.73
CA ILE A 164 25.76 4.79 2.36
C ILE A 164 24.90 5.79 3.14
N LEU A 165 25.54 6.70 3.88
CA LEU A 165 24.86 7.75 4.62
C LEU A 165 23.96 8.59 3.69
N CYS A 166 24.48 9.06 2.56
CA CYS A 166 23.76 9.95 1.65
C CYS A 166 22.81 9.22 0.70
N LYS A 167 23.07 7.96 0.34
CA LYS A 167 22.17 7.17 -0.53
C LYS A 167 21.04 6.47 0.21
N ALA A 168 21.25 6.09 1.47
CA ALA A 168 20.30 5.30 2.23
C ALA A 168 19.84 6.00 3.51
N THR A 169 20.74 6.29 4.45
CA THR A 169 20.35 6.74 5.81
C THR A 169 19.62 8.08 5.81
N VAL A 170 20.17 9.12 5.16
CA VAL A 170 19.54 10.44 5.07
C VAL A 170 18.22 10.38 4.28
N PRO A 171 18.15 9.72 3.11
CA PRO A 171 16.88 9.48 2.41
C PRO A 171 15.83 8.73 3.24
N LEU A 172 16.22 7.69 3.99
CA LEU A 172 15.34 6.95 4.91
C LEU A 172 14.73 7.87 5.96
N LEU A 173 15.56 8.71 6.58
CA LEU A 173 15.15 9.69 7.59
C LEU A 173 14.10 10.64 7.02
N PHE A 174 14.34 11.18 5.83
CA PHE A 174 13.43 12.10 5.17
C PHE A 174 12.11 11.44 4.74
N GLY A 175 12.14 10.19 4.28
CA GLY A 175 10.94 9.45 3.93
C GLY A 175 10.04 9.27 5.15
N LEU A 176 10.60 8.77 6.25
CA LEU A 176 9.90 8.55 7.52
C LEU A 176 9.37 9.87 8.12
N ALA A 177 10.23 10.89 8.20
CA ALA A 177 9.84 12.20 8.75
C ALA A 177 8.66 12.83 7.98
N ARG A 178 8.61 12.68 6.64
CA ARG A 178 7.50 13.22 5.84
C ARG A 178 6.21 12.42 5.96
N SER A 179 6.28 11.12 6.21
CA SER A 179 5.09 10.27 6.39
C SER A 179 4.53 10.27 7.81
N MET A 180 5.34 10.63 8.81
CA MET A 180 4.94 10.54 10.21
C MET A 180 3.66 11.33 10.50
N GLY A 181 2.73 10.69 11.20
CA GLY A 181 1.44 11.28 11.58
C GLY A 181 0.44 11.46 10.42
N ARG A 182 0.78 11.03 9.20
CA ARG A 182 -0.17 11.04 8.08
C ARG A 182 -1.04 9.79 8.11
N TYR A 183 -2.35 9.97 8.13
CA TYR A 183 -3.31 8.89 7.96
C TYR A 183 -4.56 9.44 7.27
N ALA A 184 -5.35 8.57 6.66
CA ALA A 184 -6.62 8.97 6.08
C ALA A 184 -7.72 8.99 7.15
N SER A 185 -8.41 10.12 7.32
CA SER A 185 -9.62 10.19 8.17
C SER A 185 -10.84 9.54 7.52
N ASN A 186 -10.81 9.35 6.19
CA ASN A 186 -11.88 8.75 5.40
C ASN A 186 -11.26 7.76 4.40
N ASP A 187 -11.99 6.73 4.02
CA ASP A 187 -11.56 5.82 2.96
C ASP A 187 -11.41 6.53 1.59
N PRO A 188 -10.55 6.02 0.69
CA PRO A 188 -9.61 4.93 0.94
C PRO A 188 -8.38 5.41 1.72
N PRO A 189 -7.62 4.50 2.36
CA PRO A 189 -6.33 4.79 3.02
C PRO A 189 -5.36 5.56 2.12
N LEU A 190 -4.43 6.32 2.70
CA LEU A 190 -3.49 7.15 1.92
C LEU A 190 -2.64 6.31 0.98
N LEU A 191 -2.17 5.14 1.41
CA LEU A 191 -1.40 4.25 0.54
C LEU A 191 -2.20 3.83 -0.69
N CYS A 192 -3.49 3.50 -0.53
CA CYS A 192 -4.40 3.16 -1.63
C CYS A 192 -4.66 4.35 -2.57
N ARG A 193 -4.46 5.60 -2.12
CA ARG A 193 -4.49 6.79 -2.99
C ARG A 193 -3.20 6.98 -3.76
N ILE A 194 -2.06 6.64 -3.15
CA ILE A 194 -0.75 6.67 -3.82
C ILE A 194 -0.71 5.60 -4.93
N PHE A 195 -1.31 4.44 -4.66
CA PHE A 195 -1.44 3.33 -5.60
C PHE A 195 -2.92 3.11 -5.92
N PRO A 196 -3.53 3.90 -6.83
CA PRO A 196 -4.93 3.74 -7.18
C PRO A 196 -5.18 2.41 -7.92
N PRO A 197 -6.39 1.82 -7.82
CA PRO A 197 -6.79 0.71 -8.66
C PRO A 197 -6.73 1.11 -10.13
N GLU A 198 -6.28 0.18 -10.95
CA GLU A 198 -6.30 0.41 -12.39
C GLU A 198 -7.75 0.31 -12.89
N LEU A 199 -8.22 1.36 -13.55
CA LEU A 199 -9.48 1.30 -14.28
C LEU A 199 -9.28 0.35 -15.46
N LEU A 200 -9.71 -0.91 -15.30
CA LEU A 200 -9.87 -1.77 -16.46
C LEU A 200 -10.78 -1.05 -17.45
N PRO A 201 -10.42 -0.93 -18.74
CA PRO A 201 -11.32 -0.34 -19.70
C PRO A 201 -12.61 -1.15 -19.67
N ILE A 202 -13.69 -0.50 -19.24
CA ILE A 202 -15.04 -1.02 -19.33
C ILE A 202 -15.17 -1.50 -20.77
N GLN A 203 -15.31 -2.81 -20.99
CA GLN A 203 -15.81 -3.29 -22.26
C GLN A 203 -17.17 -2.60 -22.41
N LYS A 204 -17.22 -1.55 -23.23
CA LYS A 204 -18.49 -1.06 -23.76
C LYS A 204 -19.12 -2.29 -24.36
N GLY A 205 -20.13 -2.84 -23.68
CA GLY A 205 -20.99 -3.85 -24.25
C GLY A 205 -21.41 -3.29 -25.60
N GLY A 206 -20.92 -3.91 -26.67
CA GLY A 206 -21.24 -3.50 -28.01
C GLY A 206 -22.75 -3.64 -28.16
N GLY A 207 -23.46 -2.52 -28.11
CA GLY A 207 -24.84 -2.43 -28.55
C GLY A 207 -24.87 -2.91 -29.99
N ARG A 208 -25.35 -4.13 -30.19
CA ARG A 208 -25.73 -4.63 -31.50
C ARG A 208 -27.13 -4.11 -31.78
N ASP A 209 -27.22 -3.05 -32.57
CA ASP A 209 -28.43 -2.72 -33.31
C ASP A 209 -28.28 -3.28 -34.74
N GLY A 210 -29.26 -4.07 -35.18
CA GLY A 210 -29.48 -4.33 -36.60
C GLY A 210 -29.60 -5.79 -37.07
N THR A 211 -30.78 -6.37 -36.85
CA THR A 211 -31.56 -7.19 -37.81
C THR A 211 -30.90 -8.39 -38.54
N GLY A 212 -31.37 -9.60 -38.18
CA GLY A 212 -31.22 -10.82 -38.97
C GLY A 212 -32.01 -11.99 -38.34
N SER A 213 -33.18 -12.25 -38.88
CA SER A 213 -34.15 -13.27 -38.45
C SER A 213 -33.61 -14.71 -38.57
N SER A 214 -33.82 -15.57 -37.56
CA SER A 214 -34.42 -16.92 -37.70
C SER A 214 -34.26 -17.80 -36.45
N SER A 215 -35.41 -18.27 -35.97
CA SER A 215 -35.75 -19.60 -35.39
C SER A 215 -34.89 -20.28 -34.31
N SER A 216 -35.56 -20.46 -33.16
CA SER A 216 -35.91 -21.73 -32.49
C SER A 216 -35.14 -22.19 -31.22
N ALA A 217 -35.97 -22.48 -30.20
CA ALA A 217 -35.86 -23.48 -29.12
C ALA A 217 -34.69 -23.33 -28.12
N SER A 218 -34.86 -22.96 -26.85
CA SER A 218 -35.64 -23.52 -25.71
C SER A 218 -34.66 -23.98 -24.63
N GLY A 219 -34.76 -23.44 -23.41
CA GLY A 219 -33.94 -23.86 -22.28
C GLY A 219 -34.10 -22.95 -21.06
N THR A 220 -35.15 -23.21 -20.28
CA THR A 220 -35.54 -22.54 -19.04
C THR A 220 -34.67 -22.93 -17.84
N CYS A 221 -34.23 -21.94 -17.05
CA CYS A 221 -34.36 -21.84 -15.57
C CYS A 221 -33.68 -20.51 -15.16
N GLY A 222 -34.23 -19.60 -14.36
CA GLY A 222 -35.25 -19.70 -13.32
C GLY A 222 -34.58 -19.37 -11.99
N GLY A 223 -34.64 -18.10 -11.55
CA GLY A 223 -34.03 -17.65 -10.30
C GLY A 223 -34.24 -16.16 -10.03
N SER A 224 -35.49 -15.77 -9.77
CA SER A 224 -35.89 -14.42 -9.38
C SER A 224 -35.58 -14.14 -7.91
N PHE A 225 -34.98 -12.99 -7.61
CA PHE A 225 -35.24 -12.29 -6.34
C PHE A 225 -35.52 -10.81 -6.65
N SER A 226 -36.78 -10.44 -6.46
CA SER A 226 -37.30 -9.09 -6.48
C SER A 226 -37.18 -8.49 -5.07
N SER A 227 -36.82 -7.22 -4.98
CA SER A 227 -37.42 -6.30 -4.00
C SER A 227 -37.27 -4.86 -4.49
N SER A 228 -38.40 -4.29 -4.89
CA SER A 228 -38.62 -2.88 -5.19
C SER A 228 -38.30 -1.96 -4.02
N GLU A 229 -37.64 -0.85 -4.36
CA GLU A 229 -38.01 0.54 -4.08
C GLU A 229 -38.60 0.93 -2.73
N ARG A 230 -38.00 1.99 -2.15
CA ARG A 230 -38.76 3.19 -1.71
C ARG A 230 -37.85 4.41 -1.62
N LEU A 231 -38.09 5.36 -2.52
CA LEU A 231 -37.71 6.78 -2.42
C LEU A 231 -38.76 7.52 -1.57
N ALA A 232 -38.34 8.42 -0.69
CA ALA A 232 -39.09 9.64 -0.37
C ALA A 232 -38.18 10.69 0.29
N ALA A 233 -37.95 11.78 -0.44
CA ALA A 233 -37.46 13.04 0.09
C ALA A 233 -38.64 13.87 0.63
N THR A 234 -38.41 14.68 1.67
CA THR A 234 -38.60 16.16 1.71
C THR A 234 -38.93 16.72 3.11
N HIS A 235 -38.20 17.80 3.44
CA HIS A 235 -38.57 18.99 4.22
C HIS A 235 -39.46 18.91 5.48
N ARG A 236 -39.02 19.58 6.58
CA ARG A 236 -39.56 20.91 7.03
C ARG A 236 -39.05 21.40 8.40
N LYS A 237 -38.37 22.56 8.37
CA LYS A 237 -38.33 23.73 9.29
C LYS A 237 -38.51 23.58 10.83
N LYS A 238 -37.51 24.15 11.55
CA LYS A 238 -37.56 25.19 12.61
C LYS A 238 -38.82 25.30 13.51
N LYS A 239 -38.62 25.16 14.83
CA LYS A 239 -38.99 26.12 15.92
C LYS A 239 -38.50 25.54 17.27
N LYS A 240 -37.49 26.12 17.93
CA LYS A 240 -37.54 27.21 18.93
C LYS A 240 -38.43 26.93 20.16
N LYS A 241 -37.77 27.06 21.33
CA LYS A 241 -38.24 27.53 22.66
C LYS A 241 -38.72 26.51 23.72
N LYS A 242 -37.93 26.51 24.81
CA LYS A 242 -38.31 26.83 26.22
C LYS A 242 -39.45 26.02 26.85
N LYS A 243 -39.14 25.28 27.92
CA LYS A 243 -39.37 25.62 29.36
C LYS A 243 -39.04 24.39 30.21
N LYS A 244 -38.28 24.56 31.31
CA LYS A 244 -38.73 24.41 32.72
C LYS A 244 -39.51 23.10 32.93
N LYS A 245 -39.04 22.18 33.77
CA LYS A 245 -38.70 22.38 35.18
C LYS A 245 -37.86 21.20 35.65
#